data_AF-A0A1T5B7U7-F1
#
_entry.id   AF-A0A1T5B7U7-F1
#
_cell.length_a   1.000
_cell.length_b   1.000
_cell.length_c   1.000
_cell.angle_alpha   90.00
_cell.angle_beta   90.00
_cell.angle_gamma   90.00
#
_symmetry.space_group_name_H-M   'P 1'
#
loop_
_entity.id
_entity.type
_entity.pdbx_description
1 polymer ?
#
loop_
_entity_poly.entity_id
_entity_poly.type
_entity_poly.pdbx_seq_one_letter_code
_entity_poly.pdbx_strand_id
1 'polypeptide(L)'
;MNLGSGAHRARPAAAVLLAAVLAAALVILLAACSSGADAPGGAPAGHPAVSAPATAPAPGGLRGTTEVNGFLLPMRYTAVDGDTWEGIAAHFRMTPEILKSFNEAESVAAGEIIDLRGVDVPQLGASGRVTGQDGQGQLLYRASAGDTPAGIASRYGVPLYALRIANLNLLNGGEWIPPAGTTITIPNPPID
;
A
#
# COMPACT_ATOMS: atom_id res chain seq x y z
N MET A 1 24.29 -57.73 -13.08
CA MET A 1 24.86 -56.99 -14.22
C MET A 1 23.82 -56.89 -15.31
N ASN A 2 23.64 -55.72 -15.91
CA ASN A 2 23.34 -55.59 -17.34
C ASN A 2 23.99 -54.28 -17.84
N LEU A 3 24.28 -54.18 -19.13
CA LEU A 3 25.18 -53.17 -19.71
C LEU A 3 24.55 -52.48 -20.92
N GLY A 4 24.92 -51.22 -21.14
CA GLY A 4 25.06 -50.66 -22.48
C GLY A 4 24.11 -49.54 -22.87
N SER A 5 24.72 -48.46 -23.37
CA SER A 5 24.17 -47.43 -24.27
C SER A 5 22.96 -46.58 -23.83
N GLY A 6 22.93 -45.28 -24.11
CA GLY A 6 23.94 -44.47 -24.79
C GLY A 6 23.68 -42.98 -24.60
N ALA A 7 24.73 -42.17 -24.66
CA ALA A 7 24.61 -40.72 -24.45
C ALA A 7 24.10 -40.01 -25.71
N HIS A 8 23.45 -38.86 -25.52
CA HIS A 8 23.79 -37.66 -26.29
C HIS A 8 23.55 -36.39 -25.46
N ARG A 9 24.60 -35.56 -25.33
CA ARG A 9 24.49 -34.18 -24.81
C ARG A 9 24.06 -33.26 -25.95
N ALA A 10 23.12 -32.35 -25.70
CA ALA A 10 22.74 -31.30 -26.66
C ALA A 10 22.32 -29.99 -25.95
N ARG A 11 23.27 -29.05 -25.82
CA ARG A 11 23.10 -27.61 -25.56
C ARG A 11 24.40 -26.91 -26.02
N PRO A 12 24.40 -25.63 -26.44
CA PRO A 12 23.27 -24.77 -26.81
C PRO A 12 23.40 -24.15 -28.24
N ALA A 13 22.35 -23.51 -28.72
CA ALA A 13 22.41 -22.41 -29.69
C ALA A 13 21.37 -21.36 -29.24
N ALA A 14 21.69 -20.08 -28.99
CA ALA A 14 22.43 -19.08 -29.79
C ALA A 14 21.55 -18.43 -30.87
N ALA A 15 20.83 -17.37 -30.46
CA ALA A 15 20.21 -16.39 -31.34
C ALA A 15 20.49 -15.00 -30.77
N VAL A 16 21.39 -14.25 -31.41
CA VAL A 16 21.73 -12.86 -31.06
C VAL A 16 21.08 -11.95 -32.08
N LEU A 17 20.42 -10.89 -31.62
CA LEU A 17 20.03 -9.73 -32.42
C LEU A 17 20.38 -8.44 -31.65
N LEU A 18 20.72 -7.38 -32.38
CA LEU A 18 21.56 -6.28 -31.90
C LEU A 18 21.10 -4.92 -32.45
N ALA A 19 21.40 -3.84 -31.71
CA ALA A 19 21.23 -2.41 -32.07
C ALA A 19 19.76 -1.89 -32.08
N ALA A 20 19.47 -0.60 -31.91
CA ALA A 20 20.33 0.62 -31.84
C ALA A 20 19.71 1.66 -30.82
N VAL A 21 20.46 2.50 -30.07
CA VAL A 21 21.09 3.82 -30.44
C VAL A 21 20.04 4.87 -30.90
N LEU A 22 19.84 6.06 -30.30
CA LEU A 22 20.41 6.81 -29.13
C LEU A 22 19.22 7.63 -28.48
N ALA A 23 19.25 8.70 -27.65
CA ALA A 23 20.21 9.65 -27.05
C ALA A 23 19.65 10.17 -25.68
N ALA A 24 20.44 10.73 -24.74
CA ALA A 24 20.91 12.14 -24.57
C ALA A 24 19.80 13.22 -24.47
N ALA A 25 19.89 14.26 -23.61
CA ALA A 25 21.07 14.78 -22.90
C ALA A 25 20.78 15.30 -21.46
N LEU A 26 21.84 15.30 -20.64
CA LEU A 26 21.93 15.99 -19.34
C LEU A 26 22.49 17.41 -19.57
N VAL A 27 21.89 18.44 -18.97
CA VAL A 27 22.47 19.78 -18.88
C VAL A 27 22.45 20.26 -17.44
N ILE A 28 23.63 20.39 -16.85
CA ILE A 28 23.86 21.11 -15.59
C ILE A 28 24.59 22.40 -15.98
N LEU A 29 24.08 23.54 -15.53
CA LEU A 29 24.81 24.81 -15.57
C LEU A 29 24.70 25.49 -14.21
N LEU A 30 25.82 26.04 -13.75
CA LEU A 30 26.02 26.69 -12.45
C LEU A 30 26.57 28.11 -12.66
N ALA A 31 26.53 28.93 -11.60
CA ALA A 31 27.04 30.31 -11.53
C ALA A 31 26.22 31.37 -12.32
N ALA A 32 26.07 32.61 -11.87
CA ALA A 32 26.41 33.23 -10.57
C ALA A 32 25.51 34.45 -10.27
N CYS A 33 25.64 35.02 -9.07
CA CYS A 33 24.82 36.12 -8.55
C CYS A 33 25.24 37.52 -9.04
N SER A 34 24.27 38.44 -9.16
CA SER A 34 24.44 39.87 -8.88
C SER A 34 23.08 40.56 -8.61
N SER A 35 23.09 41.69 -7.91
CA SER A 35 21.89 42.42 -7.43
C SER A 35 21.77 43.80 -8.11
N GLY A 36 20.55 44.38 -8.23
CA GLY A 36 20.40 45.75 -8.75
C GLY A 36 18.96 46.33 -8.86
N ALA A 37 18.53 47.03 -7.80
CA ALA A 37 17.57 48.15 -7.68
C ALA A 37 16.47 48.51 -8.74
N ASP A 38 15.26 48.77 -8.20
CA ASP A 38 14.27 49.85 -8.47
C ASP A 38 13.61 50.11 -9.85
N ALA A 39 12.33 49.70 -9.96
CA ALA A 39 11.08 50.53 -9.97
C ALA A 39 10.89 51.72 -10.97
N PRO A 40 9.65 52.25 -11.17
CA PRO A 40 8.31 51.83 -10.72
C PRO A 40 7.23 51.71 -11.82
N GLY A 41 6.03 51.23 -11.45
CA GLY A 41 4.75 51.59 -12.11
C GLY A 41 4.00 50.47 -12.83
N GLY A 42 2.70 50.29 -12.52
CA GLY A 42 1.81 49.40 -13.29
C GLY A 42 0.83 48.56 -12.47
N ALA A 43 -0.20 49.18 -11.90
CA ALA A 43 -1.49 48.54 -11.59
C ALA A 43 -2.59 49.28 -12.38
N PRO A 44 -3.78 48.71 -12.69
CA PRO A 44 -4.33 47.48 -12.11
C PRO A 44 -4.88 46.44 -13.12
N ALA A 45 -5.09 45.21 -12.64
CA ALA A 45 -6.15 44.31 -13.10
C ALA A 45 -6.49 43.31 -11.99
N GLY A 46 -7.69 43.39 -11.43
CA GLY A 46 -8.14 42.45 -10.40
C GLY A 46 -8.60 41.14 -11.04
N HIS A 47 -7.83 40.06 -10.90
CA HIS A 47 -8.37 38.73 -11.12
C HIS A 47 -9.39 38.43 -10.01
N PRO A 48 -10.56 37.86 -10.33
CA PRO A 48 -11.51 37.46 -9.30
C PRO A 48 -10.86 36.40 -8.41
N ALA A 49 -10.95 36.59 -7.09
CA ALA A 49 -10.51 35.59 -6.14
C ALA A 49 -11.39 34.34 -6.33
N VAL A 50 -10.82 33.29 -6.91
CA VAL A 50 -11.43 31.96 -6.88
C VAL A 50 -11.49 31.57 -5.40
N SER A 51 -12.70 31.51 -4.85
CA SER A 51 -12.93 31.15 -3.47
C SER A 51 -12.22 29.83 -3.17
N ALA A 52 -11.21 29.87 -2.29
CA ALA A 52 -10.58 28.65 -1.82
C ALA A 52 -11.66 27.73 -1.22
N PRO A 53 -11.61 26.40 -1.45
CA PRO A 53 -12.50 25.50 -0.75
C PRO A 53 -12.32 25.72 0.76
N ALA A 54 -13.42 25.76 1.49
CA ALA A 54 -13.42 26.14 2.90
C ALA A 54 -12.40 25.30 3.68
N THR A 55 -11.54 25.96 4.46
CA THR A 55 -10.54 25.31 5.30
C THR A 55 -11.23 24.24 6.15
N ALA A 56 -10.93 22.97 5.87
CA ALA A 56 -11.41 21.86 6.68
C ALA A 56 -11.05 22.13 8.15
N PRO A 57 -11.94 21.85 9.12
CA PRO A 57 -11.65 22.07 10.53
C PRO A 57 -10.31 21.42 10.90
N ALA A 58 -9.44 22.17 11.58
CA ALA A 58 -8.21 21.60 12.12
C ALA A 58 -8.60 20.39 13.00
N PRO A 59 -8.01 19.21 12.80
CA PRO A 59 -8.54 17.97 13.36
C PRO A 59 -8.52 18.01 14.88
N GLY A 60 -9.70 18.14 15.48
CA GLY A 60 -9.91 17.65 16.84
C GLY A 60 -9.57 16.16 16.83
N GLY A 61 -8.82 15.70 17.83
CA GLY A 61 -8.46 14.29 17.92
C GLY A 61 -9.72 13.42 17.94
N LEU A 62 -9.70 12.34 17.15
CA LEU A 62 -10.75 11.32 17.11
C LEU A 62 -11.14 10.89 18.54
N ARG A 63 -12.44 10.75 18.78
CA ARG A 63 -12.99 10.43 20.11
C ARG A 63 -13.64 9.04 20.19
N GLY A 64 -13.72 8.33 19.08
CA GLY A 64 -14.20 6.96 19.00
C GLY A 64 -13.20 5.94 19.54
N THR A 65 -13.66 4.70 19.70
CA THR A 65 -12.82 3.59 20.18
C THR A 65 -12.07 2.95 19.02
N THR A 66 -10.76 2.79 19.19
CA THR A 66 -9.90 2.08 18.22
C THR A 66 -9.61 0.66 18.72
N GLU A 67 -10.05 -0.34 17.98
CA GLU A 67 -9.66 -1.74 18.19
C GLU A 67 -8.30 -1.99 17.53
N VAL A 68 -7.40 -2.69 18.24
CA VAL A 68 -6.06 -3.04 17.74
C VAL A 68 -5.87 -4.57 17.74
N ASN A 69 -5.03 -5.09 16.86
CA ASN A 69 -4.56 -6.47 17.01
C ASN A 69 -3.48 -6.58 18.11
N GLY A 70 -3.05 -7.81 18.44
CA GLY A 70 -1.93 -8.06 19.37
C GLY A 70 -0.55 -7.52 18.95
N PHE A 71 -0.44 -6.77 17.84
CA PHE A 71 0.76 -5.99 17.47
C PHE A 71 0.58 -4.49 17.74
N LEU A 72 -0.51 -4.10 18.41
CA LEU A 72 -0.90 -2.71 18.71
C LEU A 72 -1.13 -1.85 17.45
N LEU A 73 -1.46 -2.49 16.33
CA LEU A 73 -1.79 -1.81 15.08
C LEU A 73 -3.32 -1.66 14.95
N PRO A 74 -3.82 -0.46 14.59
CA PRO A 74 -5.24 -0.17 14.54
C PRO A 74 -5.91 -0.95 13.43
N MET A 75 -7.07 -1.53 13.75
CA MET A 75 -7.73 -2.55 12.94
C MET A 75 -9.16 -2.15 12.59
N ARG A 76 -9.89 -1.58 13.55
CA ARG A 76 -11.26 -1.06 13.40
C ARG A 76 -11.41 0.20 14.26
N TYR A 77 -12.25 1.14 13.84
CA TYR A 77 -12.53 2.37 14.57
C TYR A 77 -14.04 2.62 14.65
N THR A 78 -14.59 2.70 15.86
CA THR A 78 -16.00 3.02 16.09
C THR A 78 -16.19 4.53 16.05
N ALA A 79 -16.77 5.05 14.97
CA ALA A 79 -16.95 6.48 14.76
C ALA A 79 -17.97 7.11 15.72
N VAL A 80 -17.87 8.43 15.91
CA VAL A 80 -18.73 9.22 16.79
C VAL A 80 -19.21 10.51 16.10
N ASP A 81 -20.19 11.19 16.71
CA ASP A 81 -20.77 12.43 16.16
C ASP A 81 -19.70 13.48 15.85
N GLY A 82 -19.61 13.87 14.57
CA GLY A 82 -18.67 14.87 14.06
C GLY A 82 -17.39 14.31 13.45
N ASP A 83 -17.16 13.00 13.47
CA ASP A 83 -16.10 12.38 12.66
C ASP A 83 -16.39 12.50 11.16
N THR A 84 -15.34 12.53 10.34
CA THR A 84 -15.43 12.50 8.87
C THR A 84 -14.41 11.54 8.29
N TRP A 85 -14.63 11.07 7.06
CA TRP A 85 -13.66 10.26 6.33
C TRP A 85 -12.28 10.92 6.23
N GLU A 86 -12.27 12.24 6.06
CA GLU A 86 -11.08 13.06 5.93
C GLU A 86 -10.33 13.17 7.27
N GLY A 87 -11.06 13.31 8.39
CA GLY A 87 -10.49 13.30 9.74
C GLY A 87 -9.94 11.92 10.14
N ILE A 88 -10.70 10.85 9.90
CA ILE A 88 -10.32 9.48 10.23
C ILE A 88 -9.10 9.05 9.39
N ALA A 89 -9.13 9.28 8.06
CA ALA A 89 -8.01 8.95 7.19
C ALA A 89 -6.74 9.73 7.58
N ALA A 90 -6.84 11.03 7.87
CA ALA A 90 -5.70 11.82 8.31
C ALA A 90 -5.10 11.31 9.64
N HIS A 91 -5.93 10.90 10.58
CA HIS A 91 -5.50 10.33 11.86
C HIS A 91 -4.73 9.00 11.67
N PHE A 92 -5.31 8.07 10.90
CA PHE A 92 -4.70 6.76 10.62
C PHE A 92 -3.67 6.78 9.47
N ARG A 93 -3.31 7.97 8.95
CA ARG A 93 -2.26 8.19 7.93
C ARG A 93 -2.59 7.55 6.56
N MET A 94 -3.88 7.46 6.25
CA MET A 94 -4.46 6.95 5.00
C MET A 94 -4.97 8.12 4.15
N THR A 95 -5.52 7.84 2.95
CA THR A 95 -6.31 8.83 2.19
C THR A 95 -7.81 8.52 2.31
N PRO A 96 -8.71 9.50 2.15
CA PRO A 96 -10.16 9.28 2.27
C PRO A 96 -10.68 8.30 1.21
N GLU A 97 -10.10 8.29 0.01
CA GLU A 97 -10.49 7.40 -1.09
C GLU A 97 -10.11 5.95 -0.78
N ILE A 98 -8.91 5.74 -0.22
CA ILE A 98 -8.45 4.43 0.23
C ILE A 98 -9.33 3.93 1.39
N LEU A 99 -9.64 4.79 2.37
CA LEU A 99 -10.49 4.42 3.50
C LEU A 99 -11.93 4.09 3.07
N LYS A 100 -12.55 4.94 2.23
CA LYS A 100 -13.86 4.69 1.60
C LYS A 100 -13.88 3.44 0.74
N SER A 101 -12.74 3.05 0.14
CA SER A 101 -12.71 1.82 -0.67
C SER A 101 -12.92 0.54 0.16
N PHE A 102 -12.59 0.55 1.46
CA PHE A 102 -12.78 -0.60 2.36
C PHE A 102 -14.12 -0.58 3.11
N ASN A 103 -14.90 0.49 2.99
CA ASN A 103 -16.10 0.74 3.80
C ASN A 103 -17.26 1.17 2.88
N GLU A 104 -18.34 0.38 2.81
CA GLU A 104 -19.42 0.58 1.84
C GLU A 104 -20.29 1.84 2.08
N ALA A 105 -20.07 2.57 3.18
CA ALA A 105 -20.84 3.76 3.54
C ALA A 105 -20.40 5.03 2.80
N GLU A 106 -21.37 5.82 2.33
CA GLU A 106 -21.12 7.10 1.68
C GLU A 106 -20.62 8.17 2.69
N SER A 107 -21.13 8.12 3.92
CA SER A 107 -20.88 9.08 4.99
C SER A 107 -20.70 8.39 6.33
N VAL A 108 -19.66 8.77 7.09
CA VAL A 108 -19.43 8.31 8.47
C VAL A 108 -20.62 8.64 9.37
N ALA A 109 -21.18 7.63 10.03
CA ALA A 109 -22.22 7.77 11.05
C ALA A 109 -21.70 7.45 12.47
N ALA A 110 -22.31 8.04 13.50
CA ALA A 110 -21.98 7.72 14.88
C ALA A 110 -22.38 6.27 15.23
N GLY A 111 -21.45 5.52 15.83
CA GLY A 111 -21.59 4.08 16.09
C GLY A 111 -21.22 3.18 14.90
N GLU A 112 -20.89 3.74 13.74
CA GLU A 112 -20.38 2.97 12.60
C GLU A 112 -18.99 2.40 12.91
N ILE A 113 -18.76 1.13 12.55
CA ILE A 113 -17.45 0.49 12.76
C ILE A 113 -16.68 0.50 11.45
N ILE A 114 -15.80 1.50 11.33
CA ILE A 114 -14.92 1.68 10.18
C ILE A 114 -13.85 0.59 10.20
N ASP A 115 -13.77 -0.21 9.13
CA ASP A 115 -12.65 -1.14 8.93
C ASP A 115 -11.42 -0.37 8.44
N LEU A 116 -10.30 -0.55 9.14
CA LEU A 116 -9.01 0.05 8.80
C LEU A 116 -8.12 -0.95 8.01
N ARG A 117 -8.55 -2.22 7.89
CA ARG A 117 -7.93 -3.24 7.06
C ARG A 117 -8.33 -3.04 5.61
N GLY A 118 -7.40 -3.28 4.69
CA GLY A 118 -7.66 -3.19 3.25
C GLY A 118 -8.43 -4.37 2.66
N VAL A 119 -9.51 -4.86 3.26
CA VAL A 119 -10.19 -6.07 2.76
C VAL A 119 -10.74 -5.87 1.35
N ASP A 120 -10.54 -6.89 0.51
CA ASP A 120 -10.91 -7.06 -0.91
C ASP A 120 -10.68 -5.94 -1.96
N VAL A 121 -10.16 -4.77 -1.57
CA VAL A 121 -9.60 -3.80 -2.52
C VAL A 121 -8.13 -4.12 -2.86
N PRO A 122 -7.73 -4.07 -4.14
CA PRO A 122 -6.33 -4.17 -4.54
C PRO A 122 -5.48 -3.00 -4.03
N GLN A 123 -4.55 -3.27 -3.11
CA GLN A 123 -3.48 -2.33 -2.76
C GLN A 123 -2.23 -2.61 -3.61
N LEU A 124 -1.37 -1.62 -3.81
CA LEU A 124 -0.11 -1.81 -4.53
C LEU A 124 0.76 -2.84 -3.79
N GLY A 125 1.04 -3.96 -4.45
CA GLY A 125 1.76 -5.09 -3.83
C GLY A 125 0.90 -5.97 -2.93
N ALA A 126 -0.43 -5.86 -2.98
CA ALA A 126 -1.37 -6.79 -2.33
C ALA A 126 -2.73 -6.75 -3.05
N SER A 127 -2.80 -7.41 -4.20
CA SER A 127 -3.97 -7.56 -5.08
C SER A 127 -4.61 -8.95 -5.02
N GLY A 128 -4.14 -9.83 -4.13
CA GLY A 128 -4.84 -11.06 -3.73
C GLY A 128 -6.13 -10.80 -2.96
N ARG A 129 -6.78 -11.86 -2.47
CA ARG A 129 -8.03 -11.79 -1.70
C ARG A 129 -8.03 -12.74 -0.52
N VAL A 130 -8.91 -12.52 0.46
CA VAL A 130 -9.18 -13.53 1.49
C VAL A 130 -9.99 -14.67 0.87
N THR A 131 -9.70 -15.92 1.27
CA THR A 131 -10.43 -17.13 0.83
C THR A 131 -11.05 -17.92 1.98
N GLY A 132 -10.88 -17.46 3.22
CA GLY A 132 -11.45 -18.06 4.43
C GLY A 132 -10.60 -17.74 5.66
N GLN A 133 -10.81 -18.51 6.72
CA GLN A 133 -9.96 -18.55 7.92
C GLN A 133 -9.48 -19.98 8.17
N ASP A 134 -8.42 -20.14 8.95
CA ASP A 134 -7.99 -21.45 9.45
C ASP A 134 -8.67 -21.83 10.79
N GLY A 135 -8.28 -22.98 11.35
CA GLY A 135 -8.82 -23.48 12.62
C GLY A 135 -8.46 -22.64 13.86
N GLN A 136 -7.70 -21.56 13.69
CA GLN A 136 -7.29 -20.63 14.75
C GLN A 136 -7.71 -19.19 14.41
N GLY A 137 -8.65 -19.00 13.47
CA GLY A 137 -9.19 -17.70 13.07
C GLY A 137 -8.27 -16.85 12.19
N GLN A 138 -7.11 -17.38 11.75
CA GLN A 138 -6.15 -16.62 10.96
C GLN A 138 -6.65 -16.49 9.51
N LEU A 139 -6.61 -15.28 8.94
CA LEU A 139 -7.14 -15.05 7.58
C LEU A 139 -6.26 -15.78 6.55
N LEU A 140 -6.88 -16.58 5.69
CA LEU A 140 -6.21 -17.28 4.59
C LEU A 140 -6.26 -16.42 3.33
N TYR A 141 -5.17 -15.72 3.05
CA TYR A 141 -5.02 -14.84 1.91
C TYR A 141 -4.46 -15.59 0.70
N ARG A 142 -5.11 -15.49 -0.46
CA ARG A 142 -4.63 -16.07 -1.71
C ARG A 142 -4.04 -14.99 -2.62
N ALA A 143 -2.73 -15.05 -2.82
CA ALA A 143 -1.96 -14.04 -3.52
C ALA A 143 -2.32 -13.91 -5.01
N SER A 144 -2.19 -12.69 -5.54
CA SER A 144 -2.23 -12.35 -6.96
C SER A 144 -0.82 -12.14 -7.54
N ALA A 145 -0.73 -12.01 -8.86
CA ALA A 145 0.53 -11.62 -9.50
C ALA A 145 0.86 -10.16 -9.19
N GLY A 146 2.10 -9.90 -8.77
CA GLY A 146 2.56 -8.57 -8.33
C GLY A 146 2.44 -8.32 -6.82
N ASP A 147 1.91 -9.28 -6.05
CA ASP A 147 1.88 -9.19 -4.59
C ASP A 147 3.28 -9.26 -3.98
N THR A 148 3.47 -8.56 -2.86
CA THR A 148 4.74 -8.48 -2.11
C THR A 148 4.46 -8.67 -0.61
N PRO A 149 5.38 -9.23 0.18
CA PRO A 149 5.15 -9.39 1.61
C PRO A 149 4.98 -8.04 2.33
N ALA A 150 5.64 -6.98 1.86
CA ALA A 150 5.52 -5.64 2.43
C ALA A 150 4.14 -5.03 2.19
N GLY A 151 3.61 -5.15 0.96
CA GLY A 151 2.24 -4.73 0.64
C GLY A 151 1.19 -5.52 1.42
N ILE A 152 1.34 -6.85 1.50
CA ILE A 152 0.41 -7.71 2.27
C ILE A 152 0.48 -7.39 3.77
N ALA A 153 1.69 -7.20 4.33
CA ALA A 153 1.89 -6.82 5.72
C ALA A 153 1.22 -5.48 6.05
N SER A 154 1.39 -4.48 5.17
CA SER A 154 0.74 -3.17 5.30
C SER A 154 -0.79 -3.28 5.19
N ARG A 155 -1.31 -4.03 4.22
CA ARG A 155 -2.75 -4.20 3.94
C ARG A 155 -3.54 -4.77 5.12
N TYR A 156 -2.91 -5.62 5.93
CA TYR A 156 -3.52 -6.30 7.07
C TYR A 156 -3.05 -5.80 8.44
N GLY A 157 -2.27 -4.72 8.51
CA GLY A 157 -1.79 -4.18 9.79
C GLY A 157 -0.97 -5.19 10.59
N VAL A 158 -0.11 -5.98 9.92
CA VAL A 158 0.78 -6.96 10.58
C VAL A 158 2.26 -6.62 10.30
N PRO A 159 3.17 -6.77 11.27
CA PRO A 159 4.60 -6.59 11.00
C PRO A 159 5.11 -7.59 9.96
N LEU A 160 5.96 -7.14 9.04
CA LEU A 160 6.56 -7.99 8.01
C LEU A 160 7.29 -9.23 8.59
N TYR A 161 7.94 -9.09 9.75
CA TYR A 161 8.57 -10.23 10.41
C TYR A 161 7.54 -11.27 10.92
N ALA A 162 6.38 -10.81 11.40
CA ALA A 162 5.31 -11.69 11.88
C ALA A 162 4.64 -12.43 10.73
N LEU A 163 4.38 -11.73 9.61
CA LEU A 163 3.88 -12.36 8.38
C LEU A 163 4.86 -13.45 7.88
N ARG A 164 6.17 -13.21 7.97
CA ARG A 164 7.20 -14.20 7.62
C ARG A 164 7.22 -15.38 8.60
N ILE A 165 7.06 -15.16 9.91
CA ILE A 165 6.98 -16.23 10.92
C ILE A 165 5.71 -17.09 10.76
N ALA A 166 4.58 -16.50 10.35
CA ALA A 166 3.36 -17.25 10.05
C ALA A 166 3.47 -18.12 8.78
N ASN A 167 4.50 -17.90 7.95
CA ASN A 167 4.67 -18.52 6.64
C ASN A 167 6.10 -19.04 6.41
N LEU A 168 6.76 -19.56 7.46
CA LEU A 168 8.15 -20.06 7.40
C LEU A 168 8.36 -21.12 6.29
N ASN A 169 7.34 -21.92 6.01
CA ASN A 169 7.30 -22.92 4.93
C ASN A 169 7.41 -22.34 3.51
N LEU A 170 7.34 -21.01 3.35
CA LEU A 170 7.48 -20.31 2.07
C LEU A 170 8.85 -19.59 1.94
N LEU A 171 9.68 -19.58 3.00
CA LEU A 171 10.93 -18.80 3.06
C LEU A 171 12.17 -19.61 2.65
N ASN A 172 12.58 -19.48 1.40
CA ASN A 172 13.76 -20.15 0.84
C ASN A 172 15.08 -19.38 1.06
N GLY A 173 15.31 -18.85 2.26
CA GLY A 173 16.59 -18.24 2.66
C GLY A 173 16.90 -16.83 2.13
N GLY A 174 15.92 -16.13 1.53
CA GLY A 174 16.10 -14.77 0.99
C GLY A 174 14.91 -13.83 1.27
N GLU A 175 14.84 -12.73 0.53
CA GLU A 175 13.57 -12.03 0.37
C GLU A 175 12.61 -12.92 -0.44
N TRP A 176 11.44 -13.16 0.14
CA TRP A 176 10.40 -13.98 -0.45
C TRP A 176 9.45 -13.07 -1.22
N ILE A 177 8.97 -13.51 -2.38
CA ILE A 177 7.87 -12.88 -3.09
C ILE A 177 6.85 -13.99 -3.33
N PRO A 178 5.57 -13.83 -2.92
CA PRO A 178 4.58 -14.89 -3.06
C PRO A 178 4.26 -15.17 -4.52
N PRO A 179 4.35 -16.42 -4.99
CA PRO A 179 3.82 -16.81 -6.28
C PRO A 179 2.30 -16.59 -6.34
N ALA A 180 1.79 -16.20 -7.51
CA ALA A 180 0.35 -16.03 -7.71
C ALA A 180 -0.40 -17.34 -7.43
N GLY A 181 -1.46 -17.26 -6.62
CA GLY A 181 -2.26 -18.39 -6.18
C GLY A 181 -1.76 -19.12 -4.93
N THR A 182 -0.60 -18.76 -4.37
CA THR A 182 -0.13 -19.24 -3.07
C THR A 182 -1.05 -18.73 -1.95
N THR A 183 -1.40 -19.62 -1.02
CA THR A 183 -2.08 -19.27 0.23
C THR A 183 -1.05 -18.79 1.26
N ILE A 184 -1.37 -17.68 1.91
CA ILE A 184 -0.56 -16.98 2.92
C ILE A 184 -1.42 -16.83 4.16
N THR A 185 -0.92 -17.28 5.30
CA THR A 185 -1.59 -17.08 6.58
C THR A 185 -1.31 -15.67 7.08
N ILE A 186 -2.34 -14.86 7.28
CA ILE A 186 -2.23 -13.55 7.92
C ILE A 186 -2.31 -13.77 9.45
N PRO A 187 -1.24 -13.53 10.21
CA PRO A 187 -1.23 -13.77 11.65
C PRO A 187 -2.10 -12.78 12.41
N ASN A 188 -2.42 -13.14 13.66
CA ASN A 188 -2.96 -12.24 14.67
C ASN A 188 -4.36 -11.69 14.32
N PRO A 189 -5.43 -12.52 14.49
CA PRO A 189 -6.80 -12.04 14.34
C PRO A 189 -7.10 -10.88 15.31
N PRO A 190 -8.20 -10.14 15.10
CA PRO A 190 -8.79 -9.31 16.15
C PRO A 190 -8.99 -10.14 17.42
N ILE A 191 -8.77 -9.53 18.58
CA ILE A 191 -9.06 -10.12 19.89
C ILE A 191 -10.43 -9.58 20.31
N ASP A 192 -11.38 -10.50 20.55
CA ASP A 192 -12.71 -10.21 21.11
C ASP A 192 -12.62 -9.79 22.60
#